data_AF-A0A355FAR7-F1
#
_entry.id   AF-A0A355FAR7-F1
#
_cell.length_a   1.000
_cell.length_b   1.000
_cell.length_c   1.000
_cell.angle_alpha   90.00
_cell.angle_beta   90.00
_cell.angle_gamma   90.00
#
_symmetry.space_group_name_H-M   'P 1'
#
loop_
_entity.id
_entity.type
_entity.pdbx_description
1 polymer ?
#
loop_
_entity_poly.entity_id
_entity_poly.type
_entity_poly.pdbx_seq_one_letter_code
_entity_poly.pdbx_strand_id
1 'polypeptide(L)'
;GWAVASLDGVATDGTWAVFTAFRTEGLGPAERHVLRVRLDGAEALAEILTAEPAFHEARVAPRSGAWVHSWSTADLPPRRELRRADGAVVPL
;
A
#
# COMPACT_ATOMS: atom_id res chain seq x y z
N GLY A 1 -0.52 11.81 -11.00
CA GLY A 1 0.14 10.54 -11.41
C GLY A 1 0.83 9.87 -10.23
N TRP A 2 1.56 8.77 -10.45
CA TRP A 2 2.29 8.02 -9.41
C TRP A 2 3.74 7.77 -9.81
N ALA A 3 4.65 7.90 -8.85
CA ALA A 3 6.03 7.45 -8.98
C ALA A 3 6.25 6.24 -8.05
N VAL A 4 6.40 5.05 -8.63
CA VAL A 4 6.59 3.80 -7.86
C VAL A 4 7.92 3.85 -7.11
N ALA A 5 7.87 3.54 -5.82
CA ALA A 5 9.02 3.57 -4.92
C ALA A 5 9.53 2.17 -4.58
N SER A 6 8.62 1.22 -4.33
CA SER A 6 8.97 -0.16 -3.98
C SER A 6 7.88 -1.14 -4.40
N LEU A 7 8.29 -2.37 -4.75
CA LEU A 7 7.41 -3.54 -4.77
C LEU A 7 7.48 -4.21 -3.39
N ASP A 8 6.39 -4.19 -2.64
CA ASP A 8 6.38 -4.63 -1.23
C ASP A 8 5.91 -6.07 -1.04
N GLY A 9 5.17 -6.60 -2.02
CA GLY A 9 4.74 -7.99 -2.01
C GLY A 9 4.06 -8.42 -3.30
N VAL A 10 4.08 -9.73 -3.55
CA VAL A 10 3.30 -10.39 -4.60
C VAL A 10 2.52 -11.51 -3.94
N ALA A 11 1.23 -11.62 -4.26
CA ALA A 11 0.39 -12.71 -3.77
C ALA A 11 0.96 -14.07 -4.22
N THR A 12 0.75 -15.12 -3.41
CA THR A 12 1.30 -16.45 -3.71
C THR A 12 0.79 -17.03 -5.03
N ASP A 13 -0.44 -16.68 -5.43
CA ASP A 13 -1.02 -17.08 -6.71
C ASP A 13 -0.50 -16.23 -7.90
N GLY A 14 0.34 -15.22 -7.64
CA GLY A 14 0.89 -14.33 -8.65
C GLY A 14 -0.12 -13.34 -9.23
N THR A 15 -1.34 -13.26 -8.71
CA THR A 15 -2.41 -12.46 -9.33
C THR A 15 -2.41 -10.99 -8.91
N TRP A 16 -1.75 -10.66 -7.81
CA TRP A 16 -1.70 -9.30 -7.24
C TRP A 16 -0.29 -8.91 -6.83
N ALA A 17 0.08 -7.67 -7.13
CA ALA A 17 1.23 -6.97 -6.55
C ALA A 17 0.75 -5.89 -5.59
N VAL A 18 1.43 -5.74 -4.46
CA VAL A 18 1.30 -4.61 -3.52
C VAL A 18 2.59 -3.80 -3.58
N PHE A 19 2.47 -2.50 -3.70
CA PHE A 19 3.60 -1.59 -3.90
C PHE A 19 3.35 -0.24 -3.23
N THR A 20 4.40 0.50 -2.93
CA THR A 20 4.30 1.89 -2.49
C THR A 20 4.69 2.83 -3.61
N ALA A 21 3.97 3.96 -3.69
CA ALA A 21 4.25 4.99 -4.67
C ALA A 21 4.01 6.38 -4.10
N PHE A 22 4.81 7.33 -4.55
CA PHE A 22 4.60 8.75 -4.28
C PHE A 22 3.57 9.31 -5.24
N ARG A 23 2.68 10.13 -4.71
CA ARG A 23 1.77 10.89 -5.57
C ARG A 23 2.55 11.99 -6.26
N THR A 24 2.36 12.18 -7.57
CA THR A 24 3.08 13.24 -8.32
C THR A 24 2.37 14.60 -8.29
N GLU A 25 1.22 14.67 -7.62
CA GLU A 25 0.35 15.83 -7.49
C GLU A 25 0.00 16.00 -6.00
N GLY A 26 -0.60 17.12 -5.62
CA GLY A 26 -0.92 17.39 -4.22
C GLY A 26 0.35 17.63 -3.39
N LEU A 27 0.51 16.90 -2.28
CA LEU A 27 1.68 17.01 -1.42
C LEU A 27 2.95 16.40 -2.05
N GLY A 28 2.84 15.76 -3.22
CA GLY A 28 3.97 15.30 -3.98
C GLY A 28 4.78 14.22 -3.23
N PRO A 29 6.12 14.34 -3.14
CA PRO A 29 6.96 13.33 -2.49
C PRO A 29 6.75 13.22 -0.96
N ALA A 30 6.00 14.14 -0.34
CA ALA A 30 5.62 14.02 1.06
C ALA A 30 4.43 13.06 1.29
N GLU A 31 3.72 12.67 0.23
CA GLU A 31 2.57 11.77 0.26
C GLU A 31 2.92 10.47 -0.47
N ARG A 32 3.00 9.37 0.29
CA ARG A 32 3.34 8.03 -0.21
C ARG A 32 2.26 7.07 0.19
N HIS A 33 1.60 6.44 -0.77
CA HIS A 33 0.51 5.50 -0.51
C HIS A 33 0.95 4.05 -0.70
N VAL A 34 0.17 3.13 -0.11
CA VAL A 34 0.19 1.71 -0.47
C VAL A 34 -0.89 1.47 -1.50
N LEU A 35 -0.53 0.82 -2.60
CA LEU A 35 -1.41 0.48 -3.70
C LEU A 35 -1.30 -1.00 -4.03
N ARG A 36 -2.28 -1.52 -4.78
CA ARG A 36 -2.19 -2.84 -5.39
C ARG A 36 -2.65 -2.84 -6.84
N VAL A 37 -2.17 -3.79 -7.62
CA VAL A 37 -2.56 -3.95 -9.02
C VAL A 37 -2.64 -5.44 -9.39
N ARG A 38 -3.57 -5.77 -10.27
CA ARG A 38 -3.67 -7.10 -10.88
C ARG A 38 -2.47 -7.35 -11.78
N LEU A 39 -1.94 -8.57 -11.76
CA LEU A 39 -0.86 -9.03 -12.65
C LEU A 39 -1.35 -10.04 -13.70
N ASP A 40 -2.61 -10.46 -13.65
CA ASP A 40 -3.19 -11.49 -14.51
C ASP A 40 -3.61 -10.98 -15.90
N GLY A 41 -3.20 -9.76 -16.27
CA GLY A 41 -3.50 -9.16 -17.57
C GLY A 41 -4.92 -8.62 -17.70
N ALA A 42 -5.74 -8.67 -16.64
CA ALA A 42 -6.97 -7.88 -16.58
C ALA A 42 -6.60 -6.39 -16.65
N GLU A 43 -7.24 -5.63 -17.55
CA GLU A 43 -7.11 -4.16 -17.56
C GLU A 43 -7.72 -3.60 -16.27
N ALA A 44 -6.90 -3.50 -15.23
CA ALA A 44 -7.26 -2.94 -13.95
C ALA A 44 -6.28 -1.81 -13.60
N LEU A 45 -6.82 -0.64 -13.28
CA LEU A 45 -6.05 0.43 -12.69
C LEU A 45 -5.59 0.02 -11.28
N ALA A 46 -4.46 0.57 -10.84
CA ALA A 46 -4.00 0.36 -9.48
C ALA A 46 -5.02 0.88 -8.46
N GLU A 47 -5.28 0.10 -7.43
CA GLU A 47 -6.17 0.42 -6.32
C GLU A 47 -5.36 1.00 -5.16
N ILE A 48 -5.81 2.11 -4.58
CA ILE A 48 -5.18 2.72 -3.41
C ILE A 48 -5.75 2.05 -2.14
N LEU A 49 -4.88 1.58 -1.25
CA LEU A 49 -5.27 0.87 -0.02
C LEU A 49 -5.25 1.76 1.24
N THR A 50 -4.75 2.99 1.12
CA THR A 50 -4.64 3.96 2.22
C THR A 50 -5.36 5.25 1.87
N ALA A 51 -6.06 5.84 2.84
CA ALA A 51 -6.97 6.96 2.60
C ALA A 51 -6.36 8.32 2.92
N GLU A 52 -5.54 8.39 3.97
CA GLU A 52 -4.98 9.63 4.49
C GLU A 52 -3.88 10.17 3.57
N PRO A 53 -3.77 11.50 3.38
CA PRO A 53 -2.63 12.10 2.71
C PRO A 53 -1.42 12.07 3.66
N ALA A 54 -0.74 10.93 3.71
CA ALA A 54 0.29 10.64 4.70
C ALA A 54 1.48 9.88 4.08
N PHE A 55 2.47 9.59 4.92
CA PHE A 55 3.58 8.74 4.54
C PHE A 55 3.30 7.31 5.00
N HIS A 56 2.93 6.45 4.06
CA HIS A 56 2.57 5.05 4.31
C HIS A 56 3.70 4.09 3.93
N GLU A 57 3.82 2.99 4.68
CA GLU A 57 4.68 1.86 4.35
C GLU A 57 3.91 0.55 4.53
N ALA A 58 4.26 -0.44 3.71
CA ALA A 58 3.76 -1.80 3.83
C ALA A 58 4.92 -2.80 4.02
N ARG A 59 4.73 -3.75 4.94
CA ARG A 59 5.54 -4.98 5.00
C ARG A 59 4.60 -6.16 4.81
N VAL A 60 4.65 -6.77 3.62
CA VAL A 60 3.69 -7.80 3.20
C VAL A 60 4.23 -9.20 3.51
N ALA A 61 3.40 -10.04 4.12
CA ALA A 61 3.71 -11.44 4.33
C ALA A 61 3.51 -12.23 3.02
N PRO A 62 4.54 -12.91 2.49
CA PRO A 62 4.47 -13.55 1.16
C PRO A 62 3.38 -14.60 1.00
N ARG A 63 3.03 -15.30 2.09
CA ARG A 63 2.09 -16.44 2.06
C ARG A 63 0.64 -16.04 2.25
N SER A 64 0.37 -15.09 3.15
CA SER A 64 -1.01 -14.69 3.46
C SER A 64 -1.45 -13.42 2.74
N GLY A 65 -0.50 -12.63 2.22
CA GLY A 65 -0.76 -11.28 1.73
C GLY A 65 -1.16 -10.29 2.82
N ALA A 66 -1.28 -10.72 4.08
CA ALA A 66 -1.49 -9.83 5.20
C ALA A 66 -0.26 -8.92 5.36
N TRP A 67 -0.46 -7.70 5.84
CA TRP A 67 0.61 -6.72 5.86
C TRP A 67 0.52 -5.80 7.07
N VAL A 68 1.70 -5.40 7.54
CA VAL A 68 1.83 -4.36 8.56
C VAL A 68 1.81 -3.02 7.85
N HIS A 69 0.81 -2.21 8.17
CA HIS A 69 0.67 -0.83 7.74
C HIS A 69 1.35 0.06 8.78
N SER A 70 2.41 0.76 8.39
CA SER A 70 3.03 1.82 9.21
C SER A 70 2.80 3.15 8.54
N TRP A 71 2.29 4.15 9.27
CA TRP A 71 2.03 5.45 8.68
C TRP A 71 2.11 6.60 9.68
N SER A 72 2.43 7.79 9.19
CA SER A 72 2.48 9.04 9.96
C SER A 72 2.16 10.25 9.08
N THR A 73 1.76 11.34 9.71
CA THR A 73 1.75 12.67 9.10
C THR A 73 2.78 13.56 9.81
N ALA A 74 2.92 14.82 9.41
CA ALA A 74 3.77 15.79 10.13
C ALA A 74 3.29 16.00 11.59
N ASP A 75 1.98 15.87 11.82
CA ASP A 75 1.34 16.18 13.11
C ASP A 75 0.93 14.92 13.90
N LEU A 76 0.95 13.74 13.27
CA LEU A 76 0.57 12.48 13.89
C LEU A 76 1.77 11.53 14.00
N PRO A 77 2.09 11.05 15.21
CA PRO A 77 3.16 10.08 15.38
C PRO A 77 2.85 8.76 14.64
N PRO A 78 3.87 7.95 14.33
CA PRO A 78 3.68 6.69 13.62
C PRO A 78 2.67 5.77 14.27
N ARG A 79 1.71 5.31 13.47
CA ARG A 79 0.72 4.29 13.83
C ARG A 79 1.03 2.99 13.13
N ARG A 80 0.61 1.88 13.74
CA ARG A 80 0.78 0.54 13.19
C ARG A 80 -0.52 -0.25 13.27
N GLU A 81 -0.90 -0.83 12.15
CA GLU A 81 -2.10 -1.64 12.01
C GLU A 81 -1.75 -2.91 11.24
N LEU A 82 -2.43 -4.02 11.57
CA LEU A 82 -2.38 -5.22 10.74
C LEU A 82 -3.54 -5.17 9.75
N ARG A 83 -3.26 -5.47 8.48
CA ARG A 83 -4.26 -5.51 7.41
C ARG A 83 -4.25 -6.86 6.71
N ARG A 84 -5.43 -7.26 6.24
CA ARG A 84 -5.60 -8.41 5.34
C ARG A 84 -5.11 -8.05 3.94
N ALA A 85 -4.99 -9.06 3.07
CA ALA A 85 -4.54 -8.88 1.68
C ALA A 85 -5.45 -7.97 0.84
N ASP A 86 -6.74 -7.86 1.21
CA ASP A 86 -7.71 -6.95 0.60
C ASP A 86 -7.62 -5.51 1.15
N GLY A 87 -6.73 -5.24 2.11
CA GLY A 87 -6.56 -3.94 2.74
C GLY A 87 -7.43 -3.71 3.98
N ALA A 88 -8.35 -4.63 4.32
CA ALA A 88 -9.20 -4.50 5.50
C ALA A 88 -8.37 -4.59 6.79
N VAL A 89 -8.66 -3.72 7.75
CA VAL A 89 -8.02 -3.73 9.07
C VAL A 89 -8.40 -5.01 9.82
N VAL A 90 -7.41 -5.64 10.44
CA VAL A 90 -7.61 -6.73 11.38
C VAL A 90 -7.77 -6.11 12.77
N PRO A 91 -8.94 -6.21 13.42
CA PRO A 91 -9.08 -5.75 14.80
C PRO A 91 -8.19 -6.60 15.70
N LEU A 92 -7.42 -5.91 16.55
CA LEU A 92 -6.59 -6.52 17.61
C LEU A 92 -7.40 -6.61 18.91
#